data_AF-A0A1H2N1U4-F1
#
_entry.id   AF-A0A1H2N1U4-F1
#
_cell.length_a   1.000
_cell.length_b   1.000
_cell.length_c   1.000
_cell.angle_alpha   90.00
_cell.angle_beta   90.00
_cell.angle_gamma   90.00
#
_symmetry.space_group_name_H-M   'P 1'
#
loop_
_entity.id
_entity.type
_entity.pdbx_description
1 polymer ?
#
loop_
_entity_poly.entity_id
_entity_poly.type
_entity_poly.pdbx_seq_one_letter_code
_entity_poly.pdbx_strand_id
1 'polypeptide(L)'
;MVMVVVLVVALALTVYGALHDRALNRRRAAEMLGPPARDIPNLPSDAPSPAYVTEAQARRRPETARDTLGERDRDAEGTVEVAAGHASADFATDTRTGTAVLDAPLVLVCEGGVGTIRELLPALEHAIRASRPLVVVAPSIAPDVLGTLEVNAIQGLVPGVAVLADDAVRAEIASLSRAVPVDATDRRSGWTDPAAFGRLARWTSTRTSSRLTPAASLSSAEVAE
;
A
#
# COMPACT_ATOMS: atom_id res chain seq x y z
N MET A 1 -83.97 -13.55 12.78
CA MET A 1 -83.21 -13.12 11.57
C MET A 1 -82.15 -12.06 11.91
N VAL A 2 -82.52 -10.92 12.51
CA VAL A 2 -81.57 -9.82 12.85
C VAL A 2 -80.37 -10.27 13.70
N MET A 3 -80.59 -11.02 14.78
CA MET A 3 -79.50 -11.47 15.67
C MET A 3 -78.48 -12.40 14.99
N VAL A 4 -78.91 -13.20 14.01
CA VAL A 4 -78.03 -14.08 13.23
C VAL A 4 -77.15 -13.25 12.29
N VAL A 5 -77.72 -12.23 11.64
CA VAL A 5 -76.98 -11.32 10.76
C VAL A 5 -75.90 -10.58 11.53
N VAL A 6 -76.22 -10.06 12.73
CA VAL A 6 -75.25 -9.38 13.59
C VAL A 6 -74.09 -10.30 13.98
N LEU A 7 -74.37 -11.55 14.34
CA LEU A 7 -73.34 -12.52 14.71
C LEU A 7 -72.41 -12.85 13.52
N VAL A 8 -72.96 -13.03 12.33
CA VAL A 8 -72.18 -13.31 11.11
C VAL A 8 -71.29 -12.12 10.74
N VAL A 9 -71.82 -10.89 10.83
CA VAL A 9 -71.03 -9.67 10.58
C VAL A 9 -69.92 -9.52 11.63
N ALA A 10 -70.21 -9.76 12.90
CA ALA A 10 -69.21 -9.71 13.98
C ALA A 10 -68.10 -10.75 13.77
N LEU A 11 -68.45 -11.98 13.39
CA LEU A 11 -67.49 -13.04 13.06
C LEU A 11 -66.65 -12.66 11.84
N ALA A 12 -67.27 -12.11 10.80
CA ALA A 12 -66.57 -11.68 9.60
C ALA A 12 -65.56 -10.54 9.90
N LEU A 13 -65.95 -9.56 10.72
CA LEU A 13 -65.08 -8.45 11.12
C LEU A 13 -63.92 -8.92 12.01
N THR A 14 -64.15 -9.86 12.93
CA THR A 14 -63.09 -10.43 13.78
C THR A 14 -62.13 -11.29 12.98
N VAL A 15 -62.63 -12.12 12.07
CA VAL A 15 -61.79 -12.92 11.16
C VAL A 15 -61.00 -12.02 10.21
N TYR A 16 -61.63 -11.00 9.64
CA TYR A 16 -60.96 -10.01 8.78
C TYR A 16 -59.87 -9.25 9.55
N GLY A 17 -60.17 -8.79 10.77
CA GLY A 17 -59.23 -8.12 11.65
C GLY A 17 -58.02 -8.99 12.00
N ALA A 18 -58.25 -10.25 12.39
CA ALA A 18 -57.18 -11.21 12.67
C ALA A 18 -56.35 -11.57 11.41
N LEU A 19 -57.04 -11.67 10.26
CA LEU A 19 -56.54 -11.67 8.89
C LEU A 19 -55.44 -10.63 8.67
N HIS A 20 -55.90 -9.40 8.79
CA HIS A 20 -55.17 -8.19 8.47
C HIS A 20 -54.01 -7.95 9.45
N ASP A 21 -54.25 -8.16 10.74
CA ASP A 21 -53.24 -7.99 11.80
C ASP A 21 -52.09 -9.00 11.67
N ARG A 22 -52.38 -10.27 11.35
CA ARG A 22 -51.34 -11.27 11.08
C ARG A 22 -50.48 -10.90 9.88
N ALA A 23 -51.06 -10.32 8.83
CA ALA A 23 -50.33 -9.91 7.64
C ALA A 23 -49.38 -8.73 7.94
N LEU A 24 -49.85 -7.74 8.71
CA LEU A 24 -49.06 -6.58 9.10
C LEU A 24 -47.96 -6.93 10.11
N ASN A 25 -48.27 -7.73 11.13
CA ASN A 25 -47.29 -8.15 12.14
C ASN A 25 -46.18 -9.01 11.54
N ARG A 26 -46.46 -9.84 10.53
CA ARG A 26 -45.40 -10.59 9.82
C ARG A 26 -44.39 -9.68 9.12
N ARG A 27 -44.84 -8.58 8.52
CA ARG A 27 -43.94 -7.60 7.87
C ARG A 27 -43.11 -6.83 8.89
N ARG A 28 -43.75 -6.30 9.95
CA ARG A 28 -43.06 -5.59 11.03
C ARG A 28 -42.06 -6.47 11.77
N ALA A 29 -42.42 -7.73 12.04
CA ALA A 29 -41.50 -8.67 12.68
C ALA A 29 -40.29 -9.01 11.79
N ALA A 30 -40.50 -9.13 10.47
CA ALA A 30 -39.40 -9.32 9.52
C ALA A 30 -38.47 -8.09 9.44
N GLU A 31 -39.03 -6.88 9.49
CA GLU A 31 -38.25 -5.63 9.55
C GLU A 31 -37.50 -5.48 10.89
N MET A 32 -38.10 -5.87 12.02
CA MET A 32 -37.48 -5.79 13.36
C MET A 32 -36.38 -6.83 13.59
N LEU A 33 -36.51 -8.03 13.01
CA LEU A 33 -35.50 -9.10 13.10
C LEU A 33 -34.42 -8.97 12.01
N GLY A 34 -34.69 -8.16 10.98
CA GLY A 34 -33.71 -7.83 9.96
C GLY A 34 -32.59 -6.95 10.51
N PRO A 35 -31.39 -7.00 9.90
CA PRO A 35 -30.38 -6.00 10.17
C PRO A 35 -30.94 -4.61 9.82
N PRO A 36 -30.63 -3.57 10.62
CA PRO A 36 -31.06 -2.21 10.30
C PRO A 36 -30.49 -1.79 8.93
N ALA A 37 -31.21 -0.93 8.21
CA ALA A 37 -30.73 -0.37 6.95
C ALA A 37 -29.38 0.34 7.17
N ARG A 38 -28.35 -0.11 6.45
CA ARG A 38 -27.01 0.48 6.47
C ARG A 38 -26.83 1.29 5.19
N ASP A 39 -27.25 2.55 5.21
CA ASP A 39 -26.96 3.48 4.10
C ASP A 39 -25.55 4.06 4.29
N ILE A 40 -24.54 3.34 3.79
CA ILE A 40 -23.17 3.85 3.67
C ILE A 40 -23.06 4.51 2.29
N PRO A 41 -22.67 5.79 2.20
CA PRO A 41 -22.47 6.46 0.91
C PRO A 41 -21.56 5.64 -0.01
N ASN A 42 -22.01 5.40 -1.25
CA ASN A 42 -21.31 4.60 -2.28
C ASN A 42 -21.13 3.10 -2.00
N LEU A 43 -21.80 2.52 -1.00
CA LEU A 43 -21.75 1.08 -0.73
C LEU A 43 -23.16 0.47 -0.72
N PRO A 44 -23.43 -0.56 -1.54
CA PRO A 44 -24.71 -1.27 -1.51
C PRO A 44 -25.01 -1.86 -0.12
N SER A 45 -26.27 -1.85 0.28
CA SER A 45 -26.71 -2.40 1.59
C SER A 45 -26.50 -3.91 1.71
N ASP A 46 -26.37 -4.62 0.59
CA ASP A 46 -26.10 -6.05 0.47
C ASP A 46 -24.63 -6.37 0.15
N ALA A 47 -23.74 -5.37 0.20
CA ALA A 47 -22.33 -5.58 -0.04
C ALA A 47 -21.75 -6.65 0.91
N PRO A 48 -20.97 -7.61 0.41
CA PRO A 48 -20.36 -8.62 1.26
C PRO A 48 -19.42 -7.96 2.28
N SER A 49 -19.31 -8.57 3.46
CA SER A 49 -18.30 -8.16 4.43
C SER A 49 -16.91 -8.18 3.79
N PRO A 50 -16.08 -7.14 4.00
CA PRO A 50 -14.73 -7.13 3.44
C PRO A 50 -13.94 -8.33 3.97
N ALA A 51 -13.26 -9.02 3.07
CA ALA A 51 -12.37 -10.11 3.43
C ALA A 51 -11.09 -9.54 4.04
N TYR A 52 -10.95 -9.64 5.36
CA TYR A 52 -9.69 -9.30 6.03
C TYR A 52 -8.65 -10.36 5.73
N VAL A 53 -7.48 -9.92 5.29
CA VAL A 53 -6.34 -10.78 4.99
C VAL A 53 -5.55 -10.99 6.29
N THR A 54 -5.19 -12.23 6.60
CA THR A 54 -4.31 -12.53 7.75
C THR A 54 -2.88 -12.06 7.46
N GLU A 55 -2.06 -11.80 8.49
CA GLU A 55 -0.65 -11.40 8.30
C GLU A 55 0.11 -12.42 7.44
N ALA A 56 -0.10 -13.72 7.67
CA ALA A 56 0.52 -14.79 6.89
C ALA A 56 0.11 -14.77 5.41
N GLN A 57 -1.14 -14.40 5.09
CA GLN A 57 -1.60 -14.24 3.71
C GLN A 57 -1.07 -12.96 3.06
N ALA A 58 -0.98 -11.85 3.82
CA ALA A 58 -0.42 -10.59 3.33
C ALA A 58 1.07 -10.71 2.98
N ARG A 59 1.80 -11.59 3.69
CA ARG A 59 3.20 -11.93 3.38
C ARG A 59 3.37 -12.93 2.24
N ARG A 60 2.30 -13.45 1.64
CA ARG A 60 2.43 -14.26 0.42
C ARG A 60 2.56 -13.35 -0.80
N ARG A 61 3.62 -13.58 -1.57
CA ARG A 61 3.82 -12.97 -2.88
C ARG A 61 2.71 -13.41 -3.85
N PRO A 62 2.11 -12.51 -4.63
CA PRO A 62 1.15 -12.85 -5.68
C PRO A 62 1.77 -13.79 -6.73
N GLU A 63 0.99 -14.76 -7.21
CA GLU A 63 1.43 -15.70 -8.25
C GLU A 63 1.76 -15.01 -9.58
N THR A 64 1.19 -13.82 -9.81
CA THR A 64 1.40 -13.02 -11.03
C THR A 64 2.65 -12.13 -10.98
N ALA A 65 3.37 -12.09 -9.85
CA ALA A 65 4.54 -11.24 -9.71
C ALA A 65 5.68 -11.75 -10.61
N ARG A 66 6.18 -10.89 -11.53
CA ARG A 66 7.34 -11.20 -12.37
C ARG A 66 8.63 -11.12 -11.56
N ASP A 67 9.60 -11.96 -11.91
CA ASP A 67 10.98 -11.81 -11.44
C ASP A 67 11.68 -10.71 -12.25
N THR A 68 12.37 -9.80 -11.56
CA THR A 68 13.01 -8.62 -12.18
C THR A 68 14.47 -8.86 -12.53
N LEU A 69 15.08 -9.96 -12.07
CA LEU A 69 16.47 -10.31 -12.41
C LEU A 69 16.54 -11.03 -13.75
N GLY A 70 16.76 -10.27 -14.83
CA GLY A 70 17.22 -10.86 -16.09
C GLY A 70 18.63 -11.43 -15.96
N GLU A 71 18.89 -12.57 -16.61
CA GLU A 71 20.17 -13.30 -16.61
C GLU A 71 21.41 -12.45 -17.02
N ARG A 72 21.21 -11.25 -17.58
CA ARG A 72 22.25 -10.42 -18.23
C ARG A 72 22.85 -9.30 -17.36
N ASP A 73 22.36 -9.08 -16.15
CA ASP A 73 22.61 -7.81 -15.43
C ASP A 73 23.56 -7.91 -14.21
N ARG A 74 24.23 -9.06 -13.98
CA ARG A 74 25.17 -9.21 -12.84
C ARG A 74 26.43 -8.35 -12.96
N ASP A 75 26.78 -7.96 -14.19
CA ASP A 75 28.04 -7.29 -14.55
C ASP A 75 27.80 -5.99 -15.35
N ALA A 76 26.78 -5.19 -14.97
CA ALA A 76 26.55 -3.90 -15.61
C ALA A 76 27.76 -2.96 -15.40
N GLU A 77 28.35 -2.48 -16.49
CA GLU A 77 29.46 -1.53 -16.45
C GLU A 77 29.00 -0.19 -15.83
N GLY A 78 29.78 0.37 -14.89
CA GLY A 78 29.48 1.64 -14.24
C GLY A 78 28.65 1.55 -12.94
N THR A 79 28.52 0.37 -12.33
CA THR A 79 27.90 0.23 -11.01
C THR A 79 28.82 0.69 -9.88
N VAL A 80 28.26 1.43 -8.92
CA VAL A 80 28.94 1.79 -7.65
C VAL A 80 28.37 0.93 -6.53
N GLU A 81 29.22 0.35 -5.69
CA GLU A 81 28.81 -0.46 -4.55
C GLU A 81 28.89 0.34 -3.25
N VAL A 82 27.82 0.29 -2.45
CA VAL A 82 27.74 0.90 -1.13
C VAL A 82 27.53 -0.16 -0.05
N ALA A 83 28.12 0.06 1.12
CA ALA A 83 28.06 -0.85 2.26
C ALA A 83 26.74 -0.74 3.06
N ALA A 84 25.60 -0.65 2.37
CA ALA A 84 24.27 -0.68 2.96
C ALA A 84 23.36 -1.62 2.17
N GLY A 85 22.72 -2.57 2.85
CA GLY A 85 21.77 -3.52 2.28
C GLY A 85 20.31 -3.21 2.61
N HIS A 86 19.40 -3.97 2.02
CA HIS A 86 17.98 -3.86 2.35
C HIS A 86 17.71 -4.31 3.79
N ALA A 87 16.78 -3.61 4.46
CA ALA A 87 16.50 -3.79 5.87
C ALA A 87 15.88 -5.17 6.19
N SER A 88 15.16 -5.76 5.25
CA SER A 88 14.44 -7.02 5.41
C SER A 88 14.49 -7.88 4.16
N ALA A 89 14.59 -9.21 4.34
CA ALA A 89 14.62 -10.17 3.23
C ALA A 89 13.31 -10.20 2.44
N ASP A 90 12.21 -9.73 3.05
CA ASP A 90 10.89 -9.64 2.43
C ASP A 90 10.85 -8.63 1.27
N PHE A 91 11.85 -7.74 1.16
CA PHE A 91 12.04 -6.85 0.02
C PHE A 91 12.67 -7.53 -1.20
N ALA A 92 13.15 -8.79 -1.08
CA ALA A 92 13.79 -9.49 -2.19
C ALA A 92 12.79 -9.73 -3.33
N THR A 93 13.11 -9.17 -4.50
CA THR A 93 12.34 -9.40 -5.72
C THR A 93 12.72 -10.72 -6.40
N ASP A 94 13.94 -11.21 -6.20
CA ASP A 94 14.35 -12.56 -6.58
C ASP A 94 14.51 -13.40 -5.29
N THR A 95 13.64 -14.38 -5.11
CA THR A 95 13.64 -15.27 -3.94
C THR A 95 14.78 -16.29 -3.95
N ARG A 96 15.35 -16.60 -5.12
CA ARG A 96 16.46 -17.54 -5.27
C ARG A 96 17.77 -16.92 -4.82
N THR A 97 18.01 -15.67 -5.19
CA THR A 97 19.22 -14.93 -4.80
C THR A 97 19.05 -14.11 -3.53
N GLY A 98 17.80 -13.90 -3.07
CA GLY A 98 17.50 -13.00 -1.96
C GLY A 98 17.89 -11.55 -2.25
N THR A 99 17.87 -11.16 -3.53
CA THR A 99 18.29 -9.83 -3.99
C THR A 99 17.06 -9.03 -4.39
N ALA A 100 17.03 -7.75 -4.01
CA ALA A 100 16.04 -6.80 -4.46
C ALA A 100 16.58 -6.05 -5.69
N VAL A 101 15.90 -6.18 -6.83
CA VAL A 101 16.26 -5.51 -8.08
C VAL A 101 15.11 -4.63 -8.53
N LEU A 102 15.40 -3.34 -8.58
CA LEU A 102 14.47 -2.29 -8.93
C LEU A 102 15.00 -1.53 -10.15
N ASP A 103 14.21 -1.52 -11.22
CA ASP A 103 14.50 -0.73 -12.42
C ASP A 103 13.94 0.68 -12.28
N ALA A 104 14.74 1.67 -12.67
CA ALA A 104 14.41 3.09 -12.62
C ALA A 104 13.71 3.50 -11.29
N PRO A 105 14.32 3.30 -10.11
CA PRO A 105 13.69 3.70 -8.85
C PRO A 105 13.72 5.21 -8.61
N LEU A 106 12.77 5.67 -7.80
CA LEU A 106 12.83 6.92 -7.05
C LEU A 106 13.59 6.67 -5.74
N VAL A 107 14.50 7.55 -5.38
CA VAL A 107 15.30 7.44 -4.15
C VAL A 107 14.93 8.57 -3.21
N LEU A 108 14.43 8.22 -2.03
CA LEU A 108 14.19 9.16 -0.93
C LEU A 108 15.28 8.98 0.11
N VAL A 109 16.06 10.04 0.35
CA VAL A 109 17.06 10.07 1.43
C VAL A 109 16.49 10.88 2.59
N CYS A 110 16.26 10.22 3.71
CA CYS A 110 15.64 10.79 4.90
C CYS A 110 16.70 11.24 5.90
N GLU A 111 16.70 12.50 6.32
CA GLU A 111 17.42 12.96 7.51
C GLU A 111 16.67 12.56 8.78
N GLY A 112 17.34 11.87 9.72
CA GLY A 112 16.71 11.31 10.91
C GLY A 112 15.83 10.08 10.66
N GLY A 113 15.45 9.39 11.73
CA GLY A 113 14.66 8.17 11.66
C GLY A 113 13.20 8.39 11.23
N VAL A 114 12.60 7.35 10.65
CA VAL A 114 11.19 7.32 10.26
C VAL A 114 10.37 6.61 11.35
N GLY A 115 9.50 7.35 12.02
CA GLY A 115 8.71 6.83 13.14
C GLY A 115 7.33 6.32 12.73
N THR A 116 6.69 6.96 11.75
CA THR A 116 5.34 6.62 11.29
C THR A 116 5.23 6.57 9.77
N ILE A 117 4.33 5.74 9.25
CA ILE A 117 4.07 5.62 7.82
C ILE A 117 3.53 6.93 7.22
N ARG A 118 2.92 7.79 8.05
CA ARG A 118 2.41 9.11 7.61
C ARG A 118 3.50 10.02 7.08
N GLU A 119 4.73 9.89 7.61
CA GLU A 119 5.90 10.64 7.13
C GLU A 119 6.31 10.26 5.70
N LEU A 120 5.93 9.07 5.24
CA LEU A 120 6.24 8.55 3.91
C LEU A 120 5.08 8.67 2.92
N LEU A 121 3.90 9.09 3.38
CA LEU A 121 2.69 9.13 2.54
C LEU A 121 2.89 9.99 1.27
N PRO A 122 3.48 11.20 1.32
CA PRO A 122 3.74 11.98 0.11
C PRO A 122 4.66 11.27 -0.88
N ALA A 123 5.67 10.55 -0.37
CA ALA A 123 6.60 9.80 -1.19
C ALA A 123 5.96 8.56 -1.85
N LEU A 124 5.12 7.84 -1.10
CA LEU A 124 4.36 6.70 -1.61
C LEU A 124 3.37 7.14 -2.70
N GLU A 125 2.65 8.24 -2.48
CA GLU A 125 1.74 8.81 -3.49
C GLU A 125 2.47 9.24 -4.76
N HIS A 126 3.65 9.85 -4.61
CA HIS A 126 4.48 10.22 -5.74
C HIS A 126 4.96 8.99 -6.53
N ALA A 127 5.41 7.94 -5.84
CA ALA A 127 5.86 6.70 -6.46
C ALA A 127 4.74 5.98 -7.21
N ILE A 128 3.55 5.88 -6.61
CA ILE A 128 2.34 5.31 -7.26
C ILE A 128 2.01 6.09 -8.53
N ARG A 129 1.99 7.43 -8.44
CA ARG A 129 1.66 8.30 -9.58
C ARG A 129 2.68 8.18 -10.71
N ALA A 130 3.96 8.07 -10.36
CA ALA A 130 5.03 7.87 -11.32
C ALA A 130 5.09 6.43 -11.87
N SER A 131 4.38 5.47 -11.26
CA SER A 131 4.52 4.04 -11.53
C SER A 131 5.97 3.56 -11.47
N ARG A 132 6.75 4.12 -10.53
CA ARG A 132 8.17 3.81 -10.32
C ARG A 132 8.38 3.21 -8.93
N PRO A 133 9.32 2.28 -8.77
CA PRO A 133 9.63 1.74 -7.46
C PRO A 133 10.27 2.78 -6.55
N LEU A 134 10.09 2.64 -5.23
CA LEU A 134 10.59 3.58 -4.23
C LEU A 134 11.68 2.95 -3.35
N VAL A 135 12.85 3.57 -3.29
CA VAL A 135 13.91 3.25 -2.33
C VAL A 135 13.89 4.28 -1.22
N VAL A 136 13.69 3.83 0.02
CA VAL A 136 13.72 4.69 1.21
C VAL A 136 15.00 4.44 1.97
N VAL A 137 15.85 5.46 2.09
CA VAL A 137 17.14 5.38 2.79
C VAL A 137 17.05 6.23 4.06
N ALA A 138 17.20 5.60 5.22
CA ALA A 138 17.08 6.26 6.51
C ALA A 138 18.06 5.66 7.54
N PRO A 139 18.42 6.41 8.61
CA PRO A 139 19.25 5.87 9.68
C PRO A 139 18.52 4.84 10.53
N SER A 140 17.21 5.00 10.72
CA SER A 140 16.35 4.04 11.43
C SER A 140 14.93 4.12 10.92
N ILE A 141 14.21 3.00 10.96
CA ILE A 141 12.80 2.89 10.57
C ILE A 141 12.09 2.08 11.66
N ALA A 142 10.94 2.58 12.12
CA ALA A 142 10.15 1.88 13.12
C ALA A 142 9.62 0.53 12.57
N PRO A 143 9.54 -0.54 13.38
CA PRO A 143 9.12 -1.87 12.94
C PRO A 143 7.76 -1.90 12.25
N ASP A 144 6.78 -1.14 12.75
CA ASP A 144 5.43 -1.07 12.18
C ASP A 144 5.43 -0.43 10.78
N VAL A 145 6.30 0.56 10.56
CA VAL A 145 6.50 1.19 9.26
C VAL A 145 7.17 0.22 8.30
N LEU A 146 8.20 -0.48 8.77
CA LEU A 146 8.92 -1.47 7.99
C LEU A 146 7.97 -2.59 7.52
N GLY A 147 7.16 -3.16 8.42
CA GLY A 147 6.18 -4.19 8.08
C GLY A 147 5.14 -3.72 7.06
N THR A 148 4.74 -2.45 7.12
CA THR A 148 3.84 -1.86 6.11
C THR A 148 4.51 -1.76 4.75
N LEU A 149 5.79 -1.37 4.70
CA LEU A 149 6.57 -1.33 3.45
C LEU A 149 6.81 -2.74 2.89
N GLU A 150 7.10 -3.72 3.75
CA GLU A 150 7.26 -5.14 3.37
C GLU A 150 6.01 -5.66 2.68
N VAL A 151 4.83 -5.50 3.29
CA VAL A 151 3.57 -5.98 2.69
C VAL A 151 3.30 -5.29 1.35
N ASN A 152 3.55 -3.99 1.24
CA ASN A 152 3.38 -3.27 -0.03
C ASN A 152 4.33 -3.76 -1.13
N ALA A 153 5.58 -4.08 -0.77
CA ALA A 153 6.56 -4.64 -1.69
C ALA A 153 6.19 -6.07 -2.13
N ILE A 154 5.77 -6.92 -1.17
CA ILE A 154 5.33 -8.31 -1.44
C ILE A 154 4.11 -8.32 -2.36
N GLN A 155 3.11 -7.47 -2.08
CA GLN A 155 1.87 -7.38 -2.87
C GLN A 155 2.07 -6.67 -4.23
N GLY A 156 3.20 -5.97 -4.41
CA GLY A 156 3.50 -5.24 -5.65
C GLY A 156 2.66 -3.99 -5.88
N LEU A 157 1.99 -3.47 -4.84
CA LEU A 157 1.20 -2.22 -4.92
C LEU A 157 2.13 -1.01 -5.07
N VAL A 158 3.16 -0.96 -4.24
CA VAL A 158 4.25 0.01 -4.33
C VAL A 158 5.54 -0.78 -4.23
N PRO A 159 6.12 -1.22 -5.35
CA PRO A 159 7.39 -1.93 -5.31
C PRO A 159 8.44 -1.00 -4.71
N GLY A 160 9.17 -1.47 -3.70
CA GLY A 160 10.10 -0.61 -3.01
C GLY A 160 10.95 -1.35 -1.99
N VAL A 161 12.02 -0.70 -1.56
CA VAL A 161 13.00 -1.27 -0.63
C VAL A 161 13.33 -0.23 0.42
N ALA A 162 13.35 -0.64 1.69
CA ALA A 162 13.91 0.16 2.77
C ALA A 162 15.38 -0.22 3.00
N VAL A 163 16.24 0.78 3.13
CA VAL A 163 17.69 0.62 3.34
C VAL A 163 18.09 1.41 4.58
N LEU A 164 18.69 0.71 5.54
CA LEU A 164 19.23 1.34 6.74
C LEU A 164 20.71 1.65 6.48
N ALA A 165 21.06 2.94 6.57
CA ALA A 165 22.40 3.41 6.25
C ALA A 165 22.82 4.50 7.24
N ASP A 166 24.13 4.56 7.53
CA ASP A 166 24.71 5.61 8.33
C ASP A 166 24.80 6.94 7.56
N ASP A 167 25.28 7.99 8.22
CA ASP A 167 25.31 9.33 7.63
C ASP A 167 26.22 9.42 6.40
N ALA A 168 27.37 8.73 6.42
CA ALA A 168 28.33 8.74 5.33
C ALA A 168 27.75 8.04 4.09
N VAL A 169 27.19 6.84 4.25
CA VAL A 169 26.62 6.08 3.14
C VAL A 169 25.36 6.76 2.60
N ARG A 170 24.52 7.38 3.44
CA ARG A 170 23.38 8.18 2.95
C ARG A 170 23.82 9.37 2.10
N ALA A 171 24.87 10.09 2.52
CA ALA A 171 25.40 11.21 1.76
C ALA A 171 25.97 10.76 0.41
N GLU A 172 26.64 9.61 0.37
CA GLU A 172 27.12 8.99 -0.87
C GLU A 172 25.94 8.61 -1.78
N ILE A 173 24.91 7.94 -1.26
CA ILE A 173 23.71 7.58 -2.02
C ILE A 173 22.98 8.83 -2.54
N ALA A 174 22.87 9.89 -1.73
CA ALA A 174 22.27 11.16 -2.15
C ALA A 174 23.02 11.77 -3.33
N SER A 175 24.35 11.78 -3.28
CA SER A 175 25.21 12.25 -4.38
C SER A 175 25.04 11.42 -5.65
N LEU A 176 25.07 10.09 -5.55
CA LEU A 176 24.93 9.17 -6.69
C LEU A 176 23.56 9.25 -7.36
N SER A 177 22.50 9.38 -6.56
CA SER A 177 21.11 9.46 -7.04
C SER A 177 20.66 10.89 -7.37
N ARG A 178 21.47 11.91 -7.05
CA ARG A 178 21.08 13.33 -7.06
C ARG A 178 19.84 13.62 -6.22
N ALA A 179 19.61 12.85 -5.17
CA ALA A 179 18.55 13.12 -4.20
C ALA A 179 18.94 14.31 -3.32
N VAL A 180 17.96 15.13 -2.95
CA VAL A 180 18.14 16.12 -1.88
C VAL A 180 17.69 15.47 -0.58
N PRO A 181 18.55 15.39 0.45
CA PRO A 181 18.15 14.88 1.76
C PRO A 181 16.95 15.66 2.29
N VAL A 182 15.90 14.94 2.69
CA VAL A 182 14.65 15.55 3.19
C VAL A 182 14.72 15.60 4.72
N ASP A 183 14.51 16.78 5.30
CA ASP A 183 14.53 16.97 6.74
C ASP A 183 13.40 16.20 7.46
N ALA A 184 13.63 15.82 8.71
CA ALA A 184 12.63 15.15 9.53
C ALA A 184 11.40 16.04 9.81
N THR A 185 11.59 17.36 9.91
CA THR A 185 10.50 18.31 10.18
C THR A 185 9.52 18.35 9.01
N ASP A 186 10.06 18.44 7.79
CA ASP A 186 9.27 18.49 6.56
C ASP A 186 8.44 17.21 6.41
N ARG A 187 9.06 16.03 6.55
CA ARG A 187 8.34 14.75 6.46
C ARG A 187 7.24 14.63 7.51
N ARG A 188 7.50 15.05 8.75
CA ARG A 188 6.50 15.01 9.85
C ARG A 188 5.35 15.98 9.63
N SER A 189 5.58 17.07 8.92
CA SER A 189 4.52 17.99 8.49
C SER A 189 3.66 17.41 7.37
N GLY A 190 4.07 16.29 6.76
CA GLY A 190 3.42 15.68 5.61
C GLY A 190 3.78 16.39 4.29
N TRP A 191 4.86 17.16 4.27
CA TRP A 191 5.36 17.84 3.09
C TRP A 191 6.65 17.16 2.60
N THR A 192 6.79 17.01 1.28
CA THR A 192 8.02 16.53 0.64
C THR A 192 8.09 17.16 -0.73
N ASP A 193 9.20 17.85 -1.03
CA ASP A 193 9.42 18.44 -2.34
C ASP A 193 9.54 17.32 -3.40
N PRO A 194 8.71 17.32 -4.47
CA PRO A 194 8.85 16.39 -5.58
C PRO A 194 10.23 16.44 -6.27
N ALA A 195 10.96 17.55 -6.15
CA ALA A 195 12.33 17.67 -6.67
C ALA A 195 13.38 16.98 -5.78
N ALA A 196 13.04 16.63 -4.53
CA ALA A 196 13.98 16.00 -3.61
C ALA A 196 14.27 14.52 -3.95
N PHE A 197 13.40 13.88 -4.74
CA PHE A 197 13.56 12.48 -5.12
C PHE A 197 14.72 12.29 -6.10
N GLY A 198 15.70 11.49 -5.70
CA GLY A 198 16.77 11.03 -6.56
C GLY A 198 16.29 10.05 -7.62
N ARG A 199 17.09 9.90 -8.68
CA ARG A 199 16.82 8.99 -9.79
C ARG A 199 18.06 8.16 -10.09
N LEU A 200 17.85 6.86 -10.22
CA LEU A 200 18.86 5.91 -10.66
C LEU A 200 18.33 5.15 -11.88
N ALA A 201 19.23 4.61 -12.70
CA ALA A 201 18.85 3.68 -13.75
C ALA A 201 18.41 2.34 -13.14
N ARG A 202 19.15 1.88 -12.11
CA ARG A 202 18.88 0.61 -11.45
C ARG A 202 19.42 0.59 -10.04
N TRP A 203 18.72 -0.12 -9.16
CA TRP A 203 19.12 -0.42 -7.79
C TRP A 203 19.07 -1.92 -7.56
N THR A 204 20.21 -2.49 -7.16
CA THR A 204 20.34 -3.91 -6.84
C THR A 204 20.84 -4.02 -5.40
N SER A 205 20.05 -4.59 -4.50
CA SER A 205 20.39 -4.64 -3.08
C SER A 205 20.34 -6.04 -2.52
N THR A 206 21.42 -6.42 -1.85
CA THR A 206 21.53 -7.63 -1.03
C THR A 206 21.28 -7.27 0.45
N ARG A 207 21.35 -8.25 1.36
CA ARG A 207 21.25 -7.97 2.80
C ARG A 207 22.42 -7.14 3.37
N THR A 208 23.55 -7.10 2.67
CA THR A 208 24.79 -6.50 3.20
C THR A 208 25.27 -5.30 2.41
N SER A 209 25.06 -5.29 1.09
CA SER A 209 25.49 -4.20 0.21
C SER A 209 24.48 -3.93 -0.90
N SER A 210 24.55 -2.73 -1.46
CA SER A 210 23.74 -2.33 -2.60
C SER A 210 24.63 -1.83 -3.72
N ARG A 211 24.28 -2.18 -4.95
CA ARG A 211 24.89 -1.69 -6.19
C ARG A 211 23.93 -0.72 -6.86
N LEU A 212 24.42 0.48 -7.12
CA LEU A 212 23.68 1.55 -7.76
C LEU A 212 24.23 1.73 -9.17
N THR A 213 23.33 1.80 -10.15
CA THR A 213 23.67 2.26 -11.50
C THR A 213 23.14 3.68 -11.65
N PRO A 214 24.00 4.72 -11.72
CA PRO A 214 23.57 6.08 -11.96
C PRO A 214 22.74 6.16 -13.24
N ALA A 215 21.71 6.99 -13.25
CA ALA A 215 21.06 7.33 -14.51
C ALA A 215 22.11 8.03 -15.40
N ALA A 216 22.42 7.47 -16.57
CA ALA A 216 23.25 8.13 -17.56
C ALA A 216 22.77 9.58 -17.69
N SER A 217 23.70 10.54 -17.71
CA SER A 217 23.37 11.96 -17.86
C SER A 217 22.35 12.09 -18.99
N LEU A 218 21.11 12.43 -18.66
CA LEU A 218 20.13 12.82 -19.66
C LEU A 218 20.79 14.00 -20.37
N SER A 219 21.17 13.76 -21.62
CA SER A 219 21.36 14.82 -22.60
C SER A 219 20.15 15.75 -22.50
N SER A 220 20.39 17.04 -22.60
CA SER A 220 19.53 18.18 -22.25
C SER A 220 18.15 18.28 -22.95
N ALA A 221 17.53 17.18 -23.36
CA ALA A 221 16.31 17.13 -24.17
C ALA A 221 15.02 16.85 -23.38
N GLU A 222 15.05 16.31 -22.16
CA GLU A 222 13.83 15.92 -21.42
C GLU A 222 13.41 16.88 -20.28
N VAL A 223 13.94 18.11 -20.26
CA VAL A 223 13.50 19.17 -19.30
C VAL A 223 12.41 20.08 -19.89
N ALA A 224 11.94 19.80 -21.11
CA ALA A 224 10.93 20.61 -21.79
C ALA A 224 9.83 19.75 -22.42
N GLU A 225 9.06 19.04 -21.59
CA GLU A 225 7.66 18.70 -21.93
C GLU A 225 6.79 18.53 -20.68
#